data_AF-A0A7S1DCG8-F1
#
_entry.id   AF-A0A7S1DCG8-F1
#
_cell.length_a   1.000
_cell.length_b   1.000
_cell.length_c   1.000
_cell.angle_alpha   90.00
_cell.angle_beta   90.00
_cell.angle_gamma   90.00
#
_symmetry.space_group_name_H-M   'P 1'
#
loop_
_entity.id
_entity.type
_entity.pdbx_description
1 polymer ?
#
loop_
_entity_poly.entity_id
_entity_poly.type
_entity_poly.pdbx_seq_one_letter_code
_entity_poly.pdbx_strand_id
1 'polypeptide(L)'
;GAKVRANFGPHFCYPPRKLPSNYKKWQPVSNLCDPPLEASDDLIMAHMKKHWPSGSSIKKIDDGIVQCLRDVLKKEAEIRQEAHRKHRVMHVETVRKAREARNLSTNDLPMRPADD
;
A
#
# COMPACT_ATOMS: atom_id res chain seq x y z
N GLY A 1 1.96 -20.20 -34.67
CA GLY A 1 1.89 -20.04 -33.20
C GLY A 1 1.96 -18.57 -32.83
N ALA A 2 1.06 -18.07 -32.01
CA ALA A 2 1.06 -16.67 -31.61
C ALA A 2 2.23 -16.39 -30.64
N LYS A 3 3.17 -15.52 -31.05
CA LYS A 3 4.25 -15.05 -30.18
C LYS A 3 3.66 -14.11 -29.13
N VAL A 4 3.46 -14.60 -27.91
CA VAL A 4 3.10 -13.76 -26.77
C VAL A 4 4.38 -13.14 -26.21
N ARG A 5 4.53 -11.82 -26.33
CA ARG A 5 5.60 -11.09 -25.61
C ARG A 5 5.19 -11.00 -24.13
N ALA A 6 5.73 -11.89 -23.31
CA ALA A 6 5.64 -11.76 -21.87
C ALA A 6 6.55 -10.61 -21.43
N ASN A 7 5.99 -9.60 -20.77
CA ASN A 7 6.74 -8.47 -20.25
C ASN A 7 7.20 -8.82 -18.83
N PHE A 8 8.41 -9.35 -18.69
CA PHE A 8 9.04 -9.57 -17.40
C PHE A 8 9.75 -8.27 -16.96
N GLY A 9 9.50 -7.85 -15.73
CA GLY A 9 10.15 -6.69 -15.12
C GLY A 9 9.73 -6.54 -13.66
N PRO A 10 10.47 -5.75 -12.85
CA PRO A 10 10.27 -5.64 -11.40
C PRO A 10 8.88 -5.07 -11.00
N HIS A 11 8.13 -4.54 -11.96
CA HIS A 11 6.79 -3.98 -11.79
C HIS A 11 5.69 -4.71 -12.58
N PHE A 12 5.99 -5.87 -13.20
CA PHE A 12 5.07 -6.54 -14.11
C PHE A 12 4.62 -7.92 -13.61
N CYS A 13 3.38 -7.93 -13.10
CA CYS A 13 2.42 -8.98 -13.41
C CYS A 13 1.30 -8.34 -14.22
N TYR A 14 1.56 -7.97 -15.48
CA TYR A 14 0.45 -7.94 -16.44
C TYR A 14 0.43 -9.31 -17.09
N PRO A 15 -0.41 -10.23 -16.59
CA PRO A 15 -0.50 -11.54 -17.19
C PRO A 15 -0.83 -11.33 -18.66
N PRO A 16 -0.03 -11.87 -19.60
CA PRO A 16 -0.45 -11.87 -21.00
C PRO A 16 -1.88 -12.42 -21.08
N ARG A 17 -2.70 -11.85 -21.97
CA ARG A 17 -4.15 -12.18 -22.10
C ARG A 17 -4.44 -13.69 -22.20
N LYS A 18 -3.43 -14.51 -22.49
CA LYS A 18 -3.48 -15.97 -22.51
C LYS A 18 -2.36 -16.55 -21.64
N LEU A 19 -2.50 -16.45 -20.33
CA LEU A 19 -1.71 -17.29 -19.42
C LEU A 19 -2.34 -18.69 -19.32
N PRO A 20 -1.54 -19.74 -19.09
CA PRO A 20 -2.07 -21.06 -18.75
C PRO A 20 -3.02 -20.96 -17.55
N SER A 21 -4.08 -21.76 -17.55
CA SER A 21 -5.20 -21.75 -16.58
C SER A 21 -4.79 -21.83 -15.10
N ASN A 22 -3.54 -22.20 -14.84
CA ASN A 22 -2.98 -22.47 -13.52
C ASN A 22 -2.41 -21.19 -12.87
N TYR A 23 -2.32 -20.08 -13.62
CA TYR A 23 -1.70 -18.81 -13.17
C TYR A 23 -2.73 -17.70 -12.86
N LYS A 24 -3.89 -18.05 -12.30
CA LYS A 24 -5.03 -17.13 -12.10
C LYS A 24 -4.82 -15.99 -11.08
N LYS A 25 -3.72 -15.95 -10.32
CA LYS A 25 -3.50 -14.95 -9.24
C LYS A 25 -2.15 -14.24 -9.33
N TRP A 26 -1.73 -13.82 -10.53
CA TRP A 26 -0.57 -12.93 -10.66
C TRP A 26 -1.00 -11.50 -10.35
N GLN A 27 -0.60 -11.01 -9.18
CA GLN A 27 -0.75 -9.60 -8.83
C GLN A 27 0.61 -8.90 -8.93
N PRO A 28 0.65 -7.61 -9.28
CA PRO A 28 1.87 -6.82 -9.21
C PRO A 28 2.50 -6.91 -7.82
N VAL A 29 3.83 -6.94 -7.73
CA VAL A 29 4.54 -6.92 -6.44
C VAL A 29 4.15 -5.70 -5.60
N SER A 30 3.79 -4.59 -6.24
CA SER A 30 3.27 -3.39 -5.57
C SER A 30 1.93 -3.60 -4.85
N ASN A 31 1.17 -4.65 -5.21
CA ASN A 31 -0.06 -5.02 -4.51
C ASN A 31 0.19 -5.92 -3.29
N LEU A 32 1.43 -6.38 -3.08
CA LEU A 32 1.79 -7.20 -1.91
C LEU A 32 2.07 -6.34 -0.66
N CYS A 33 2.22 -5.03 -0.80
CA CYS A 33 2.37 -4.13 0.33
C CYS A 33 0.98 -3.73 0.84
N ASP A 34 0.64 -4.21 2.03
CA ASP A 34 -0.59 -3.79 2.71
C ASP A 34 -0.57 -2.28 2.99
N PRO A 35 -1.74 -1.61 2.92
CA PRO A 35 -1.82 -0.20 3.24
C PRO A 35 -1.43 0.03 4.72
N PRO A 36 -0.85 1.20 5.03
CA PRO A 36 -0.54 1.55 6.42
C PRO A 36 -1.81 1.62 7.27
N LEU A 37 -1.63 1.47 8.59
CA LEU A 37 -2.71 1.53 9.57
C LEU A 37 -3.56 2.80 9.39
N GLU A 38 -4.87 2.66 9.56
CA GLU A 38 -5.73 3.84 9.55
C GLU A 38 -5.56 4.73 10.79
N ALA A 39 -5.48 6.05 10.61
CA ALA A 39 -5.39 7.05 11.69
C ALA A 39 -6.70 7.21 12.48
N SER A 40 -7.48 6.14 12.59
CA SER A 40 -8.66 6.05 13.44
C SER A 40 -8.23 5.76 14.87
N ASP A 41 -8.85 6.47 15.81
CA ASP A 41 -8.54 6.34 17.24
C ASP A 41 -8.77 4.89 17.73
N ASP A 42 -9.80 4.21 17.23
CA ASP A 42 -10.10 2.81 17.62
C ASP A 42 -9.00 1.85 17.15
N LEU A 43 -8.46 2.07 15.96
CA LEU A 43 -7.41 1.24 15.37
C LEU A 43 -6.05 1.50 16.03
N ILE A 44 -5.77 2.74 16.38
CA ILE A 44 -4.57 3.11 17.15
C ILE A 44 -4.64 2.48 18.55
N MET A 45 -5.80 2.55 19.23
CA MET A 45 -5.99 1.93 20.54
C MET A 45 -5.88 0.41 20.48
N ALA A 46 -6.42 -0.23 19.43
CA ALA A 46 -6.26 -1.66 19.19
C ALA A 46 -4.79 -2.03 18.93
N HIS A 47 -4.06 -1.21 18.16
CA HIS A 47 -2.63 -1.37 17.90
C HIS A 47 -1.82 -1.25 19.20
N MET A 48 -2.07 -0.22 20.00
CA MET A 48 -1.46 -0.02 21.31
C MET A 48 -1.71 -1.23 22.23
N LYS A 49 -2.94 -1.73 22.31
CA LYS A 49 -3.30 -2.88 23.15
C LYS A 49 -2.66 -4.20 22.68
N LYS A 50 -2.50 -4.37 21.36
CA LYS A 50 -1.83 -5.54 20.76
C LYS A 50 -0.34 -5.56 21.06
N HIS A 51 0.32 -4.41 20.94
CA HIS A 51 1.77 -4.28 21.15
C HIS A 51 2.13 -4.05 22.63
N TRP A 52 1.17 -3.62 23.44
CA TRP A 52 1.32 -3.43 24.86
C TRP A 52 0.18 -4.08 25.66
N PRO A 53 0.19 -5.42 25.80
CA PRO A 53 -0.84 -6.14 26.53
C PRO A 53 -0.87 -5.70 27.99
N SER A 54 -2.05 -5.56 28.56
CA SER A 54 -2.34 -4.97 29.88
C SER A 54 -1.69 -5.65 31.11
N GLY A 55 -0.80 -6.62 30.89
CA GLY A 55 0.03 -7.29 31.90
C GLY A 55 1.45 -6.73 32.05
N SER A 56 1.95 -5.92 31.11
CA SER A 56 3.31 -5.35 31.15
C SER A 56 3.32 -3.97 31.80
N SER A 57 3.49 -3.89 33.13
CA SER A 57 3.86 -2.71 33.94
C SER A 57 3.17 -1.34 33.68
N ILE A 58 2.20 -1.24 32.76
CA ILE A 58 1.55 -0.01 32.32
C ILE A 58 0.50 0.47 33.31
N LYS A 59 0.12 -0.35 34.29
CA LYS A 59 -0.84 -0.01 35.34
C LYS A 59 -0.41 1.18 36.23
N LYS A 60 0.78 1.77 35.99
CA LYS A 60 1.30 2.97 36.66
C LYS A 60 1.77 4.07 35.69
N ILE A 61 1.44 3.98 34.40
CA ILE A 61 1.76 5.06 33.47
C ILE A 61 0.65 6.11 33.58
N ASP A 62 1.07 7.35 33.79
CA ASP A 62 0.22 8.54 33.83
C ASP A 62 -0.68 8.59 32.57
N ASP A 63 -1.96 8.87 32.76
CA ASP A 63 -2.92 9.06 31.67
C ASP A 63 -2.45 10.12 30.67
N GLY A 64 -1.68 11.12 31.12
CA GLY A 64 -1.05 12.12 30.24
C GLY A 64 -0.01 11.53 29.28
N ILE A 65 0.74 10.51 29.72
CA ILE A 65 1.72 9.81 28.87
C ILE A 65 1.00 8.91 27.86
N VAL A 66 -0.08 8.25 28.27
CA VAL A 66 -0.91 7.43 27.38
C VAL A 66 -1.54 8.31 26.28
N GLN A 67 -2.03 9.49 26.65
CA GLN A 67 -2.58 10.44 25.69
C GLN A 67 -1.52 10.96 24.72
N CYS A 68 -0.33 11.33 25.21
CA CYS A 68 0.77 11.76 24.34
C CYS A 68 1.18 10.65 23.35
N LEU A 69 1.26 9.40 23.80
CA LEU A 69 1.57 8.26 22.94
C LEU A 69 0.50 8.05 21.86
N ARG A 70 -0.79 8.19 22.21
CA ARG A 70 -1.90 8.12 21.25
C ARG A 70 -1.75 9.19 20.17
N ASP A 71 -1.46 10.43 20.55
CA ASP A 71 -1.33 11.55 19.61
C ASP A 71 -0.14 11.34 18.67
N VAL A 72 0.99 10.83 19.18
CA VAL A 72 2.17 10.49 18.36
C VAL A 72 1.85 9.39 17.36
N LEU A 73 1.21 8.30 17.79
CA LEU A 73 0.85 7.19 16.91
C LEU A 73 -0.18 7.62 15.85
N LYS A 74 -1.10 8.51 16.21
CA LYS A 74 -2.03 9.10 15.25
C LYS A 74 -1.30 9.89 14.18
N LYS A 75 -0.38 10.77 14.59
CA LYS A 75 0.42 11.57 13.66
C LYS A 75 1.29 10.70 12.76
N GLU A 76 1.89 9.65 13.31
CA GLU A 76 2.66 8.69 12.53
C GLU A 76 1.80 7.96 11.49
N ALA A 77 0.60 7.50 11.87
CA ALA A 77 -0.34 6.85 10.96
C ALA A 77 -0.72 7.79 9.80
N GLU A 78 -1.06 9.05 10.09
CA GLU A 78 -1.35 10.08 9.07
C GLU A 78 -0.18 10.26 8.09
N ILE A 79 1.05 10.40 8.60
CA ILE A 79 2.25 10.58 7.77
C ILE A 79 2.47 9.36 6.89
N ARG A 80 2.34 8.15 7.44
CA ARG A 80 2.51 6.90 6.68
C ARG A 80 1.45 6.75 5.61
N GLN A 81 0.20 7.09 5.88
CA GLN A 81 -0.88 7.10 4.89
C GLN A 81 -0.58 8.05 3.74
N GLU A 82 -0.19 9.27 4.07
CA GLU A 82 0.10 10.28 3.07
C GLU A 82 1.31 9.87 2.21
N ALA A 83 2.35 9.32 2.83
CA ALA A 83 3.50 8.76 2.12
C ALA A 83 3.09 7.60 1.21
N HIS A 84 2.25 6.68 1.69
CA HIS A 84 1.73 5.56 0.88
C HIS A 84 0.87 6.04 -0.29
N ARG A 85 -0.01 7.03 -0.08
CA ARG A 85 -0.81 7.66 -1.13
C ARG A 85 0.07 8.27 -2.21
N LYS A 86 1.05 9.09 -1.80
CA LYS A 86 2.04 9.69 -2.72
C LYS A 86 2.83 8.62 -3.48
N HIS A 87 3.31 7.59 -2.79
CA HIS A 87 4.02 6.47 -3.40
C HIS A 87 3.15 5.77 -4.46
N ARG A 88 1.88 5.50 -4.16
CA ARG A 88 0.93 4.88 -5.11
C ARG A 88 0.75 5.72 -6.37
N VAL A 89 0.59 7.03 -6.22
CA VAL A 89 0.47 7.96 -7.37
C VAL A 89 1.74 7.94 -8.22
N MET A 90 2.92 8.14 -7.60
CA MET A 90 4.21 8.11 -8.30
C MET A 90 4.49 6.76 -8.98
N HIS A 91 4.11 5.67 -8.32
CA HIS A 91 4.28 4.32 -8.86
C HIS A 91 3.43 4.14 -10.13
N VAL A 92 2.15 4.53 -10.10
CA VAL A 92 1.26 4.44 -11.27
C VAL A 92 1.80 5.30 -12.43
N GLU A 93 2.32 6.50 -12.15
CA GLU A 93 2.94 7.34 -13.17
C GLU A 93 4.20 6.68 -13.77
N THR A 94 5.03 6.07 -12.94
CA THR A 94 6.23 5.33 -13.39
C THR A 94 5.84 4.16 -14.31
N VAL A 95 4.81 3.41 -13.93
CA VAL A 95 4.26 2.30 -14.74
C VAL A 95 3.69 2.81 -16.05
N ARG A 96 2.97 3.93 -16.03
CA ARG A 96 2.42 4.57 -17.23
C ARG A 96 3.52 4.95 -18.21
N LYS A 97 4.54 5.70 -17.77
CA LYS A 97 5.70 6.09 -18.59
C LYS A 97 6.43 4.86 -19.15
N ALA A 98 6.64 3.84 -18.32
CA ALA A 98 7.29 2.60 -18.76
C ALA A 98 6.48 1.81 -19.80
N ARG A 99 5.14 1.90 -19.77
CA ARG A 99 4.24 1.29 -20.77
C ARG A 99 4.21 2.07 -22.07
N GLU A 100 4.11 3.39 -21.99
CA GLU A 100 4.14 4.29 -23.15
C GLU A 100 5.43 4.12 -23.96
N ALA A 101 6.59 4.06 -23.29
CA ALA A 101 7.88 3.78 -23.93
C ALA A 101 7.95 2.44 -24.69
N ARG A 102 7.02 1.51 -24.40
CA ARG A 102 6.93 0.18 -25.03
C ARG A 102 5.72 0.05 -25.95
N ASN A 103 4.97 1.12 -26.19
CA ASN A 103 3.70 1.11 -26.92
C ASN A 103 2.67 0.12 -26.32
N LEU A 104 2.58 0.07 -24.99
CA LEU A 104 1.61 -0.75 -24.27
C LEU A 104 0.42 0.09 -23.82
N SER A 105 -0.76 -0.54 -23.74
CA SER A 105 -1.98 0.13 -23.27
C SER A 105 -1.86 0.59 -21.81
N THR A 106 -2.46 1.73 -21.50
CA THR A 106 -2.52 2.35 -20.17
C THR A 106 -3.96 2.50 -19.64
N ASN A 107 -4.95 1.99 -20.38
CA ASN A 107 -6.38 2.17 -20.08
C ASN A 107 -6.85 1.44 -18.81
N ASP A 108 -6.13 0.39 -18.40
CA ASP A 108 -6.39 -0.40 -17.18
C ASP A 108 -5.73 0.20 -15.93
N LEU A 109 -4.94 1.27 -16.06
CA LEU A 109 -4.35 1.95 -14.91
C LEU A 109 -5.38 2.85 -14.23
N PRO A 110 -5.34 2.95 -12.88
CA PRO A 110 -6.21 3.88 -12.16
C PRO A 110 -6.00 5.32 -12.65
N MET A 111 -7.09 6.08 -12.71
CA MET A 111 -7.03 7.51 -13.01
C MET A 111 -6.24 8.22 -11.91
N ARG A 112 -5.48 9.25 -12.31
CA ARG A 112 -4.82 10.12 -11.35
C ARG A 112 -5.91 10.80 -10.51
N PRO A 113 -5.85 10.76 -9.18
CA PRO A 113 -6.75 11.58 -8.36
C PRO A 113 -6.53 13.05 -8.76
N ALA A 114 -7.61 13.81 -8.93
CA ALA A 114 -7.51 15.24 -9.22
C ALA A 114 -6.65 15.90 -8.14
N ASP A 115 -5.76 16.81 -8.54
CA ASP A 115 -5.04 17.64 -7.58
C ASP A 115 -6.07 18.64 -7.04
N ASP A 116 -6.67 18.35 -5.87
CA ASP A 116 -7.46 19.30 -5.08
C ASP A 116 -6.54 20.32 -4.38
#